data_AF-A0AAE0BXU5-F1
#
_entry.id   AF-A0AAE0BXU5-F1
#
_cell.length_a   1.000
_cell.length_b   1.000
_cell.length_c   1.000
_cell.angle_alpha   90.00
_cell.angle_beta   90.00
_cell.angle_gamma   90.00
#
_symmetry.space_group_name_H-M   'P 1'
#
loop_
_entity.id
_entity.type
_entity.pdbx_description
1 polymer ?
#
loop_
_entity_poly.entity_id
_entity_poly.type
_entity_poly.pdbx_seq_one_letter_code
_entity_poly.pdbx_strand_id
1 'polypeptide(L)'
;MAEMVQDGKDVLNCINNHERARTTFPKLSNSAHLVTFGDTRFGTVVYVWERLVQQKNAVQGTFTDKGYLVYAKKQEWWEASEELKERVLPNSFWKLPTTMVVGLEPIFMLLRLADGDTPCTGKGHVCAQKFAGRGEQR
;
A
#
# COMPACT_ATOMS: atom_id res chain seq x y z
N MET A 1 -10.86 -9.40 -3.43
CA MET A 1 -10.00 -8.43 -4.18
C MET A 1 -10.69 -7.10 -4.41
N ALA A 2 -11.94 -7.06 -4.91
CA ALA A 2 -12.65 -5.79 -5.12
C ALA A 2 -12.77 -4.94 -3.84
N GLU A 3 -13.17 -5.56 -2.72
CA GLU A 3 -13.24 -4.92 -1.40
C GLU A 3 -11.89 -4.35 -0.96
N MET A 4 -10.81 -5.12 -1.07
CA MET A 4 -9.46 -4.65 -0.79
C MET A 4 -9.00 -3.51 -1.71
N VAL A 5 -9.42 -3.48 -2.97
CA VAL A 5 -9.12 -2.32 -3.84
C VAL A 5 -9.88 -1.09 -3.35
N GLN A 6 -11.14 -1.25 -2.93
CA GLN A 6 -11.94 -0.16 -2.38
C GLN A 6 -11.34 0.38 -1.08
N ASP A 7 -10.96 -0.50 -0.15
CA ASP A 7 -10.30 -0.11 1.11
C ASP A 7 -9.03 0.70 0.87
N GLY A 8 -8.20 0.27 -0.08
CA GLY A 8 -7.01 1.02 -0.46
C GLY A 8 -7.35 2.40 -1.03
N LYS A 9 -8.40 2.50 -1.85
CA LYS A 9 -8.89 3.76 -2.41
C LYS A 9 -9.41 4.69 -1.32
N ASP A 10 -10.14 4.17 -0.33
CA ASP A 10 -10.67 4.95 0.79
C ASP A 10 -9.54 5.56 1.62
N VAL A 11 -8.50 4.76 1.93
CA VAL A 11 -7.29 5.25 2.63
C VAL A 11 -6.59 6.35 1.83
N LEU A 12 -6.37 6.12 0.54
CA LEU A 12 -5.73 7.09 -0.34
C LEU A 12 -6.53 8.38 -0.47
N ASN A 13 -7.85 8.29 -0.65
CA ASN A 13 -8.73 9.43 -0.77
C ASN A 13 -8.72 10.24 0.52
N CYS A 14 -8.78 9.59 1.68
CA CYS A 14 -8.73 10.28 2.96
C CYS A 14 -7.40 11.03 3.16
N ILE A 15 -6.26 10.40 2.80
CA ILE A 15 -4.95 11.04 2.97
C ILE A 15 -4.70 12.14 1.92
N ASN A 16 -5.09 11.93 0.66
CA ASN A 16 -4.78 12.84 -0.44
C ASN A 16 -5.78 13.99 -0.61
N ASN A 17 -7.02 13.87 -0.12
CA ASN A 17 -8.04 14.90 -0.33
C ASN A 17 -8.20 15.82 0.89
N HIS A 18 -7.74 15.42 2.08
CA HIS A 18 -7.87 16.23 3.29
C HIS A 18 -6.57 16.97 3.63
N GLU A 19 -6.60 18.30 3.66
CA GLU A 19 -5.42 19.17 3.82
C GLU A 19 -4.54 18.81 5.03
N ARG A 20 -5.16 18.53 6.18
CA ARG A 20 -4.42 18.11 7.38
C ARG A 20 -3.82 16.71 7.25
N ALA A 21 -4.49 15.77 6.61
CA ALA A 21 -3.92 14.45 6.36
C ALA A 21 -2.74 14.53 5.37
N ARG A 22 -2.88 15.31 4.30
CA ARG A 22 -1.83 15.58 3.29
C ARG A 22 -0.58 16.22 3.88
N THR A 23 -0.71 16.98 4.96
CA THR A 23 0.42 17.66 5.61
C THR A 23 1.00 16.83 6.76
N THR A 24 0.20 16.02 7.44
CA THR A 24 0.65 15.12 8.50
C THR A 24 1.35 13.88 7.94
N PHE A 25 0.80 13.26 6.90
CA PHE A 25 1.33 12.00 6.36
C PHE A 25 2.80 12.12 5.89
N PRO A 26 3.20 13.12 5.07
CA PRO A 26 4.60 13.27 4.65
C PRO A 26 5.58 13.49 5.80
N LYS A 27 5.13 14.05 6.93
CA LYS A 27 5.97 14.22 8.13
C LYS A 27 6.26 12.88 8.81
N LEU A 28 5.34 11.92 8.70
CA LEU A 28 5.45 10.59 9.28
C LEU A 28 6.08 9.58 8.31
N SER A 29 5.97 9.81 7.00
CA SER A 29 6.43 8.90 5.95
C SER A 29 7.82 9.25 5.39
N ASN A 30 8.58 10.15 6.04
CA ASN A 30 9.85 10.70 5.53
C ASN A 30 9.72 11.32 4.13
N SER A 31 8.73 12.19 3.95
CA SER A 31 8.43 12.88 2.69
C SER A 31 7.99 11.97 1.54
N ALA A 32 7.63 10.71 1.82
CA ALA A 32 7.09 9.83 0.80
C ALA A 32 5.66 10.25 0.41
N HIS A 33 5.37 10.19 -0.89
CA HIS A 33 4.03 10.39 -1.44
C HIS A 33 3.36 9.05 -1.73
N LEU A 34 2.05 8.99 -1.51
CA LEU A 34 1.26 7.81 -1.84
C LEU A 34 0.98 7.74 -3.34
N VAL A 35 1.09 6.55 -3.90
CA VAL A 35 0.77 6.26 -5.29
C VAL A 35 -0.72 5.99 -5.42
N THR A 36 -1.35 6.47 -6.48
CA THR A 36 -2.78 6.26 -6.75
C THR A 36 -3.04 5.01 -7.59
N PHE A 37 -4.24 4.44 -7.44
CA PHE A 37 -4.71 3.37 -8.32
C PHE A 37 -4.89 3.90 -9.75
N GLY A 38 -4.45 3.12 -10.74
CA GLY A 38 -4.65 3.37 -12.15
C GLY A 38 -5.22 2.14 -12.83
N ASP A 39 -6.38 2.28 -13.48
CA ASP A 39 -7.18 1.16 -13.97
C ASP A 39 -6.54 0.46 -15.20
N THR A 40 -5.74 1.18 -15.99
CA THR A 40 -5.11 0.67 -17.23
C THR A 40 -3.68 0.15 -17.02
N ARG A 41 -3.10 0.34 -15.84
CA ARG A 41 -1.70 -0.01 -15.56
C ARG A 41 -1.65 -1.37 -14.89
N PHE A 42 -1.07 -2.35 -15.58
CA PHE A 42 -0.90 -3.70 -15.07
C PHE A 42 -0.22 -3.69 -13.69
N GLY A 43 -0.84 -4.38 -12.73
CA GLY A 43 -0.24 -4.58 -11.41
C GLY A 43 -0.22 -3.35 -10.48
N THR A 44 -0.91 -2.27 -10.83
CA THR A 44 -0.99 -1.07 -9.98
C THR A 44 -1.57 -1.37 -8.60
N VAL A 45 -2.52 -2.31 -8.50
CA VAL A 45 -3.09 -2.73 -7.21
C VAL A 45 -2.01 -3.22 -6.26
N VAL A 46 -1.11 -4.07 -6.74
CA VAL A 46 -0.03 -4.63 -5.93
C VAL A 46 0.98 -3.56 -5.56
N TYR A 47 1.35 -2.71 -6.52
CA TYR A 47 2.30 -1.61 -6.27
C TYR A 47 1.77 -0.60 -5.25
N VAL A 48 0.50 -0.22 -5.34
CA VAL A 48 -0.14 0.69 -4.38
C VAL A 48 -0.18 0.07 -2.99
N TRP A 49 -0.58 -1.20 -2.90
CA TRP A 49 -0.59 -1.92 -1.62
C TRP A 49 0.80 -2.14 -1.04
N GLU A 50 1.82 -2.39 -1.88
CA GLU A 50 3.22 -2.46 -1.47
C GLU A 50 3.63 -1.15 -0.78
N ARG A 51 3.31 0.00 -1.38
CA ARG A 51 3.60 1.31 -0.79
C ARG A 51 2.82 1.57 0.50
N LEU A 52 1.53 1.23 0.53
CA LEU A 52 0.71 1.39 1.73
C LEU A 52 1.21 0.52 2.89
N VAL A 53 1.61 -0.72 2.62
CA VAL A 53 2.18 -1.63 3.64
C VAL A 53 3.53 -1.12 4.13
N GLN A 54 4.42 -0.66 3.24
CA GLN A 54 5.69 -0.03 3.61
C GLN A 54 5.49 1.22 4.50
N GLN A 55 4.41 1.96 4.28
CA GLN A 55 4.07 3.18 5.00
C GLN A 55 3.00 2.97 6.08
N LYS A 56 2.73 1.73 6.50
CA LYS A 56 1.67 1.39 7.46
C LYS A 56 1.73 2.27 8.72
N ASN A 57 2.91 2.42 9.31
CA ASN A 57 3.08 3.21 10.54
C ASN A 57 2.75 4.69 10.33
N ALA A 58 3.10 5.24 9.16
CA ALA A 58 2.76 6.62 8.80
C ALA A 58 1.26 6.79 8.55
N VAL A 59 0.62 5.82 7.89
CA VAL A 59 -0.84 5.79 7.69
C VAL A 59 -1.54 5.76 9.05
N GLN A 60 -1.23 4.79 9.90
CA GLN A 60 -1.81 4.67 11.24
C GLN A 60 -1.52 5.90 12.10
N GLY A 61 -0.30 6.41 12.04
CA GLY A 61 0.12 7.63 12.72
C GLY A 61 -0.73 8.85 12.31
N THR A 62 -1.06 8.98 11.03
CA THR A 62 -1.93 10.06 10.52
C THR A 62 -3.31 10.02 11.18
N PHE A 63 -3.92 8.84 11.29
CA PHE A 63 -5.23 8.66 11.95
C PHE A 63 -5.20 8.79 13.47
N THR A 64 -4.02 8.77 14.09
CA THR A 64 -3.83 9.00 15.53
C THR A 64 -3.31 10.40 15.86
N ASP A 65 -2.92 11.18 14.86
CA ASP A 65 -2.38 12.52 15.05
C ASP A 65 -3.43 13.46 15.66
N LYS A 66 -3.05 14.14 16.74
CA LYS A 66 -3.96 15.03 17.46
C LYS A 66 -4.40 16.20 16.59
N GLY A 67 -3.49 16.75 15.78
CA GLY A 67 -3.79 17.88 14.90
C GLY A 67 -4.80 17.51 13.82
N TYR A 68 -4.62 16.35 13.20
CA TYR A 68 -5.57 15.76 12.27
C TYR A 68 -6.93 15.50 12.91
N LEU A 69 -6.98 14.83 14.08
CA LEU A 69 -8.23 14.50 14.76
C LEU A 69 -9.05 15.74 15.14
N VAL A 70 -8.41 16.79 15.66
CA VAL A 70 -9.09 18.05 16.03
C VAL A 70 -9.67 18.75 14.80
N TYR A 71 -8.97 18.70 13.67
CA TYR A 71 -9.45 19.24 12.42
C TYR A 71 -10.59 18.41 11.83
N ALA A 72 -10.42 17.09 11.74
CA ALA A 72 -11.35 16.18 11.11
C ALA A 72 -12.70 16.16 11.85
N LYS A 73 -12.72 16.27 13.18
CA LYS A 73 -13.96 16.39 13.99
C LYS A 73 -14.87 17.57 13.64
N LYS A 74 -14.35 18.57 12.93
CA LYS A 74 -15.11 19.76 12.50
C LYS A 74 -15.64 19.63 11.07
N GLN A 75 -15.40 18.50 10.42
CA GLN A 75 -15.72 18.29 9.01
C GLN A 75 -16.93 17.34 8.88
N GLU A 76 -17.72 17.53 7.83
CA GLU A 76 -18.91 16.71 7.54
C GLU A 76 -18.55 15.23 7.28
N TRP A 77 -17.31 14.96 6.84
CA TRP A 77 -16.79 13.62 6.57
C TRP A 77 -16.15 12.94 7.79
N TRP A 78 -16.25 13.52 9.00
CA TRP A 78 -15.66 12.96 10.23
C TRP A 78 -16.03 11.50 10.45
N GLU A 79 -17.33 11.16 10.34
CA GLU A 79 -17.83 9.80 10.60
C GLU A 79 -17.17 8.76 9.68
N ALA A 80 -17.14 9.03 8.37
CA ALA A 80 -16.47 8.16 7.40
C ALA A 80 -14.96 8.01 7.69
N SER A 81 -14.31 9.07 8.18
CA SER A 81 -12.91 9.02 8.58
C SER A 81 -12.69 8.26 9.89
N GLU A 82 -13.64 8.30 10.81
CA GLU A 82 -13.59 7.57 12.08
C GLU A 82 -13.79 6.07 11.84
N GLU A 83 -14.77 5.69 11.01
CA GLU A 83 -14.96 4.31 10.55
C GLU A 83 -13.70 3.77 9.86
N LEU A 84 -13.09 4.57 8.98
CA LEU A 84 -11.86 4.18 8.29
C LEU A 84 -10.69 4.01 9.27
N LYS A 85 -10.58 4.87 10.29
CA LYS A 85 -9.58 4.73 11.34
C LYS A 85 -9.76 3.42 12.11
N GLU A 86 -10.99 3.09 12.50
CA GLU A 86 -11.28 1.83 13.20
C GLU A 86 -10.94 0.59 12.38
N ARG A 87 -11.09 0.67 11.04
CA ARG A 87 -10.66 -0.39 10.12
C ARG A 87 -9.14 -0.49 9.97
N VAL A 88 -8.43 0.64 9.90
CA VAL A 88 -6.99 0.69 9.53
C VAL A 88 -6.05 0.50 10.73
N LEU A 89 -6.49 0.78 11.96
CA LEU A 89 -5.66 0.59 13.17
C LEU A 89 -5.38 -0.89 13.49
N PRO A 90 -6.34 -1.83 13.42
CA PRO A 90 -6.10 -3.23 13.70
C PRO A 90 -5.06 -3.86 12.76
N ASN A 91 -4.18 -4.69 13.31
CA ASN A 91 -3.22 -5.45 12.52
C ASN A 91 -3.90 -6.45 11.55
N SER A 92 -5.14 -6.88 11.84
CA SER A 92 -5.92 -7.78 11.00
C SER A 92 -6.14 -7.21 9.59
N PHE A 93 -6.43 -5.91 9.47
CA PHE A 93 -6.61 -5.22 8.19
C PHE A 93 -5.38 -5.39 7.28
N TRP A 94 -4.19 -5.32 7.86
CA TRP A 94 -2.93 -5.37 7.12
C TRP A 94 -2.46 -6.78 6.77
N LYS A 95 -3.03 -7.84 7.38
CA LYS A 95 -2.59 -9.22 7.13
C LYS A 95 -2.74 -9.63 5.67
N LEU A 96 -3.94 -9.47 5.13
CA LEU A 96 -4.23 -9.88 3.76
C LEU A 96 -3.43 -9.08 2.72
N PRO A 97 -3.36 -7.73 2.80
CA PRO A 97 -2.49 -6.95 1.92
C PRO A 97 -1.02 -7.31 2.00
N THR A 98 -0.49 -7.56 3.21
CA THR A 98 0.91 -7.96 3.38
C THR A 98 1.17 -9.32 2.73
N THR A 99 0.30 -10.30 2.95
CA THR A 99 0.41 -11.63 2.32
C THR A 99 0.34 -11.52 0.79
N MET A 100 -0.55 -10.68 0.26
CA MET A 100 -0.66 -10.45 -1.18
C MET A 100 0.62 -9.84 -1.75
N VAL A 101 1.16 -8.79 -1.12
CA VAL A 101 2.40 -8.13 -1.57
C VAL A 101 3.56 -9.11 -1.55
N VAL A 102 3.74 -9.87 -0.46
CA VAL A 102 4.82 -10.86 -0.34
C VAL A 102 4.66 -12.01 -1.35
N GLY A 103 3.43 -12.48 -1.58
CA GLY A 103 3.16 -13.54 -2.54
C GLY A 103 3.37 -13.13 -3.99
N LEU A 104 3.07 -11.88 -4.33
CA LEU A 104 3.15 -11.37 -5.71
C LEU A 104 4.48 -10.68 -6.02
N GLU A 105 5.24 -10.20 -5.03
CA GLU A 105 6.59 -9.63 -5.19
C GLU A 105 7.45 -10.41 -6.21
N PRO A 106 7.62 -11.74 -6.09
CA PRO A 106 8.42 -12.49 -7.05
C PRO A 106 7.97 -12.36 -8.52
N ILE A 107 6.65 -12.35 -8.76
CA ILE A 107 6.06 -12.26 -10.10
C ILE A 107 6.34 -10.86 -10.66
N PHE A 108 6.18 -9.84 -9.83
CA PHE A 108 6.49 -8.45 -10.21
C PHE A 108 7.97 -8.24 -10.48
N MET A 109 8.87 -8.90 -9.74
CA MET A 109 10.30 -8.87 -10.02
C MET A 109 10.62 -9.50 -11.38
N LEU A 110 9.98 -10.62 -11.72
CA LEU A 110 10.15 -11.27 -13.02
C LEU A 110 9.64 -10.39 -14.17
N LEU A 111 8.47 -9.77 -13.99
CA LEU A 111 7.91 -8.85 -14.98
C LEU A 111 8.77 -7.61 -15.17
N ARG A 112 9.28 -7.00 -14.09
CA ARG A 112 10.24 -5.87 -14.20
C ARG A 112 11.53 -6.28 -14.89
N LEU A 113 12.00 -7.51 -14.69
CA LEU A 113 13.18 -8.03 -15.38
C LEU A 113 12.94 -8.24 -16.88
N ALA A 114 11.72 -8.61 -17.26
CA ALA A 114 11.32 -8.80 -18.65
C ALA A 114 11.01 -7.48 -19.38
N ASP A 115 10.55 -6.47 -18.65
CA ASP A 115 10.20 -5.13 -19.17
C ASP A 115 11.41 -4.19 -19.33
N GLY A 116 12.59 -4.58 -18.83
CA GLY A 116 13.82 -3.79 -18.97
C GLY A 116 14.44 -3.90 -20.36
N ASP A 117 15.16 -2.87 -20.80
CA ASP A 117 15.85 -2.81 -22.11
C ASP A 117 16.96 -3.86 -22.32
N THR A 118 17.17 -4.76 -21.36
CA THR A 118 18.21 -5.79 -21.40
C THR A 118 17.61 -7.15 -21.69
N PRO A 119 18.14 -7.94 -22.65
CA PRO A 119 17.60 -9.24 -22.98
C PRO A 119 17.53 -10.18 -21.76
N CYS A 120 16.32 -10.63 -21.44
CA CYS A 120 15.99 -11.38 -20.23
C CYS A 120 15.96 -12.91 -20.44
N THR A 121 16.13 -13.38 -21.67
CA THR A 121 15.92 -14.78 -22.11
C THR A 121 16.81 -15.81 -21.39
N GLY A 122 17.94 -15.40 -20.79
CA GLY A 122 18.81 -16.25 -19.97
C GLY A 122 18.73 -16.05 -18.45
N LYS A 123 18.02 -15.01 -17.97
CA LYS A 123 17.97 -14.62 -16.54
C LYS A 123 16.70 -15.09 -15.82
N GLY A 124 15.68 -15.50 -16.58
CA GLY A 124 14.42 -16.04 -16.02
C GLY A 124 14.64 -17.27 -15.13
N HIS A 125 15.63 -18.12 -15.46
CA HIS A 125 15.94 -19.31 -14.67
C HIS A 125 16.46 -18.98 -13.26
N VAL A 126 17.24 -17.89 -13.11
CA VAL A 126 17.79 -17.46 -11.81
C VAL A 126 16.69 -16.89 -10.91
N CYS A 127 15.74 -16.15 -11.48
CA CYS A 127 14.54 -15.75 -10.75
C CYS A 127 13.76 -16.99 -10.34
N ALA A 128 13.44 -17.91 -11.26
CA ALA A 128 12.69 -19.15 -11.00
C ALA A 128 13.34 -20.05 -9.92
N GLN A 129 14.66 -20.16 -9.87
CA GLN A 129 15.37 -20.94 -8.83
C GLN A 129 15.23 -20.33 -7.43
N LYS A 130 15.18 -18.99 -7.30
CA LYS A 130 14.85 -18.32 -6.02
C LYS A 130 13.44 -18.62 -5.53
N PHE A 131 12.52 -19.07 -6.39
CA PHE A 131 11.21 -19.57 -5.97
C PHE A 131 11.32 -21.00 -5.42
N ALA A 132 12.07 -21.88 -6.10
CA ALA A 132 12.21 -23.28 -5.69
C ALA A 132 12.93 -23.43 -4.34
N GLY A 133 13.96 -22.62 -4.07
CA GLY A 133 14.76 -22.70 -2.84
C GLY A 133 14.11 -22.13 -1.56
N ARG A 134 12.96 -21.45 -1.64
CA ARG A 134 12.24 -20.95 -0.45
C ARG A 134 11.24 -21.96 0.13
N GLY A 135 11.07 -23.11 -0.50
CA GLY A 135 10.21 -24.20 0.00
C GLY A 135 10.87 -25.12 1.02
N GLU A 136 12.16 -24.97 1.29
CA GLU A 136 12.98 -25.96 2.03
C GLU A 136 13.33 -25.54 3.47
N GLN A 137 12.75 -24.45 3.97
CA GLN A 137 12.77 -24.10 5.41
C GLN A 137 11.35 -24.13 5.97
N ARG A 138 10.84 -25.35 6.17
CA ARG A 138 9.73 -25.66 7.08
C ARG A 138 10.06 -26.93 7.85
#